data_AF-A0A1U7S620-F1
#
_entry.id   AF-A0A1U7S620-F1
#
_cell.length_a   1.000
_cell.length_b   1.000
_cell.length_c   1.000
_cell.angle_alpha   90.00
_cell.angle_beta   90.00
_cell.angle_gamma   90.00
#
_symmetry.space_group_name_H-M   'P 1'
#
loop_
_entity.id
_entity.type
_entity.pdbx_description
1 polymer ?
#
loop_
_entity_poly.entity_id
_entity_poly.type
_entity_poly.pdbx_seq_one_letter_code
_entity_poly.pdbx_strand_id
1 'polypeptide(L)'
;MKSERTAPGESLGDARSNRKEFKAKRKNGNSETKQGDIKHKKRKRDERAEQPPTEDDIWFDGVDPEDIEAAIGPEAAEVARRKMGLESTSKPTVEQVLVKEKAFSGLTKAVAMDCEMIGVGPQGEDSIVARVSIVNQFGKCVYDKYVKPTEKVTDYRTEVSGIRPEDTKKGEDFKKIQEEVADILRGRILVGHAVHNDLKILFLDHPKKKIRDTQRYKPFKQKVKSGRPSLKLLCEKLLNVKVQTSEHCSIQDAQAAMRLYTLEKKQWEAAIKEKTKPKKNETL
;
A
#
# COMPACT_ATOMS: atom_id res chain seq x y z
N MET A 1 6.62 43.83 56.91
CA MET A 1 5.45 44.42 56.22
C MET A 1 4.77 43.26 55.48
N LYS A 2 3.54 42.87 55.84
CA LYS A 2 2.25 43.37 55.28
C LYS A 2 2.23 43.29 53.74
N SER A 3 1.23 42.72 53.06
CA SER A 3 -0.11 42.21 53.44
C SER A 3 -0.68 41.37 52.27
N GLU A 4 -1.18 40.14 52.46
CA GLU A 4 -2.59 39.73 52.70
C GLU A 4 -3.40 39.29 51.45
N ARG A 5 -3.98 38.07 51.53
CA ARG A 5 -5.32 37.60 51.04
C ARG A 5 -5.65 37.78 49.53
N THR A 6 -6.56 37.06 48.86
CA THR A 6 -7.71 36.19 49.27
C THR A 6 -8.09 35.24 48.11
N ALA A 7 -8.76 34.12 48.40
CA ALA A 7 -9.66 33.39 47.46
C ALA A 7 -11.13 33.85 47.73
N PRO A 8 -12.25 33.26 47.23
CA PRO A 8 -12.46 32.15 46.28
C PRO A 8 -13.54 32.47 45.19
N GLY A 9 -14.12 31.45 44.53
CA GLY A 9 -15.36 31.63 43.74
C GLY A 9 -15.83 30.38 42.95
N GLU A 10 -16.99 29.83 43.32
CA GLU A 10 -17.69 28.74 42.62
C GLU A 10 -18.74 29.27 41.61
N SER A 11 -19.23 28.45 40.67
CA SER A 11 -20.69 28.25 40.47
C SER A 11 -21.04 27.22 39.38
N LEU A 12 -22.20 26.59 39.56
CA LEU A 12 -22.84 25.60 38.67
C LEU A 12 -23.67 26.26 37.55
N GLY A 13 -24.09 25.47 36.56
CA GLY A 13 -25.11 25.86 35.57
C GLY A 13 -25.72 24.67 34.82
N ASP A 14 -26.85 24.14 35.31
CA ASP A 14 -27.66 23.09 34.68
C ASP A 14 -28.83 23.70 33.88
N ALA A 15 -29.25 23.08 32.78
CA ALA A 15 -30.46 23.47 32.04
C ALA A 15 -31.04 22.32 31.19
N ARG A 16 -32.19 21.79 31.61
CA ARG A 16 -33.02 20.81 30.87
C ARG A 16 -34.25 21.47 30.23
N SER A 17 -34.90 20.70 29.34
CA SER A 17 -36.31 20.85 28.89
C SER A 17 -36.55 21.91 27.78
N ASN A 18 -37.63 21.87 26.96
CA ASN A 18 -38.81 20.99 26.97
C ASN A 18 -39.47 20.88 25.56
N ARG A 19 -39.83 19.64 25.15
CA ARG A 19 -41.17 19.20 24.68
C ARG A 19 -42.10 20.16 23.89
N LYS A 20 -42.58 19.71 22.69
CA LYS A 20 -44.03 19.45 22.38
C LYS A 20 -44.28 18.91 20.96
N GLU A 21 -45.19 17.93 20.85
CA GLU A 21 -45.86 17.49 19.61
C GLU A 21 -46.92 18.51 19.15
N PHE A 22 -47.37 18.44 17.89
CA PHE A 22 -48.82 18.48 17.57
C PHE A 22 -49.15 17.74 16.25
N LYS A 23 -50.33 17.08 16.20
CA LYS A 23 -50.87 16.35 15.05
C LYS A 23 -52.01 17.14 14.38
N ALA A 24 -52.17 17.01 13.06
CA ALA A 24 -53.45 17.21 12.35
C ALA A 24 -53.49 16.44 11.01
N LYS A 25 -54.68 16.23 10.42
CA LYS A 25 -54.94 15.22 9.36
C LYS A 25 -56.16 15.63 8.49
N ARG A 26 -56.23 15.18 7.21
CA ARG A 26 -57.42 15.16 6.28
C ARG A 26 -57.81 16.54 5.63
N LYS A 27 -58.50 16.65 4.47
CA LYS A 27 -59.02 15.70 3.42
C LYS A 27 -59.42 16.44 2.09
N ASN A 28 -59.32 15.73 0.95
CA ASN A 28 -60.12 15.69 -0.32
C ASN A 28 -60.97 16.87 -0.91
N GLY A 29 -60.96 16.91 -2.26
CA GLY A 29 -62.02 17.39 -3.19
C GLY A 29 -61.44 18.08 -4.45
N ASN A 30 -61.97 18.00 -5.70
CA ASN A 30 -63.11 17.26 -6.29
C ASN A 30 -62.99 17.17 -7.85
N SER A 31 -63.93 16.43 -8.49
CA SER A 31 -64.36 16.18 -9.91
C SER A 31 -64.27 17.29 -11.00
N GLU A 32 -64.74 17.18 -12.27
CA GLU A 32 -65.60 16.24 -13.08
C GLU A 32 -65.07 16.16 -14.55
N THR A 33 -65.59 15.41 -15.56
CA THR A 33 -66.09 14.01 -15.80
C THR A 33 -66.34 13.81 -17.33
N LYS A 34 -66.69 12.58 -17.78
CA LYS A 34 -67.43 12.20 -19.03
C LYS A 34 -66.63 12.21 -20.37
N GLN A 35 -66.95 11.43 -21.42
CA GLN A 35 -68.09 10.52 -21.75
C GLN A 35 -67.55 9.43 -22.74
N GLY A 36 -67.85 8.12 -22.65
CA GLY A 36 -69.01 7.40 -23.24
C GLY A 36 -68.85 7.06 -24.75
N ASP A 37 -69.34 5.97 -25.36
CA ASP A 37 -69.85 4.66 -24.90
C ASP A 37 -70.15 3.74 -26.15
N ILE A 38 -70.66 2.49 -25.96
CA ILE A 38 -71.28 1.52 -26.95
C ILE A 38 -70.44 0.23 -27.23
N LYS A 39 -70.61 -0.88 -26.46
CA LYS A 39 -71.54 -2.06 -26.62
C LYS A 39 -71.14 -3.09 -27.73
N HIS A 40 -71.25 -4.42 -27.59
CA HIS A 40 -71.74 -5.32 -26.50
C HIS A 40 -71.38 -6.82 -26.75
N LYS A 41 -71.18 -7.62 -25.67
CA LYS A 41 -71.53 -9.08 -25.45
C LYS A 41 -71.29 -10.15 -26.55
N LYS A 42 -70.90 -11.42 -26.29
CA LYS A 42 -70.71 -12.23 -25.06
C LYS A 42 -70.10 -13.61 -25.42
N ARG A 43 -69.20 -14.15 -24.57
CA ARG A 43 -68.86 -15.58 -24.27
C ARG A 43 -67.39 -15.61 -23.81
N LYS A 44 -66.91 -16.38 -22.84
CA LYS A 44 -67.41 -17.19 -21.73
C LYS A 44 -66.12 -17.46 -20.90
N ARG A 45 -66.19 -17.41 -19.58
CA ARG A 45 -65.03 -17.46 -18.66
C ARG A 45 -64.23 -18.77 -18.80
N ASP A 46 -62.91 -18.65 -18.87
CA ASP A 46 -61.96 -19.57 -18.26
C ASP A 46 -61.02 -18.76 -17.37
N GLU A 47 -60.77 -19.24 -16.16
CA GLU A 47 -59.95 -18.55 -15.17
C GLU A 47 -58.52 -19.08 -15.24
N ARG A 48 -57.56 -18.20 -15.51
CA ARG A 48 -56.16 -18.46 -15.19
C ARG A 48 -55.64 -17.28 -14.40
N ALA A 49 -55.36 -17.51 -13.12
CA ALA A 49 -54.80 -16.49 -12.24
C ALA A 49 -53.41 -16.09 -12.74
N GLU A 50 -53.17 -14.78 -12.85
CA GLU A 50 -51.82 -14.24 -12.99
C GLU A 50 -51.04 -14.58 -11.72
N GLN A 51 -49.95 -15.32 -11.87
CA GLN A 51 -49.04 -15.63 -10.76
C GLN A 51 -48.10 -14.43 -10.55
N PRO A 52 -47.62 -14.18 -9.31
CA PRO A 52 -46.55 -13.21 -9.09
C PRO A 52 -45.29 -13.63 -9.85
N PRO A 53 -44.46 -12.67 -10.33
CA PRO A 53 -43.26 -12.98 -11.08
C PRO A 53 -42.29 -13.84 -10.25
N THR A 54 -41.74 -14.86 -10.89
CA THR A 54 -40.74 -15.77 -10.30
C THR A 54 -39.33 -15.18 -10.39
N GLU A 55 -38.38 -15.72 -9.61
CA GLU A 55 -37.04 -15.13 -9.44
C GLU A 55 -36.24 -15.00 -10.75
N ASP A 56 -36.56 -15.79 -11.78
CA ASP A 56 -35.94 -15.70 -13.11
C ASP A 56 -36.37 -14.47 -13.95
N ASP A 57 -37.45 -13.78 -13.59
CA ASP A 57 -37.87 -12.50 -14.22
C ASP A 57 -37.12 -11.27 -13.66
N ILE A 58 -36.19 -11.47 -12.72
CA ILE A 58 -35.36 -10.42 -12.11
C ILE A 58 -33.90 -10.52 -12.59
N TRP A 59 -33.70 -10.93 -13.86
CA TRP A 59 -32.38 -10.98 -14.48
C TRP A 59 -32.06 -9.66 -15.22
N PHE A 60 -31.13 -8.87 -14.68
CA PHE A 60 -30.60 -7.67 -15.35
C PHE A 60 -29.66 -8.08 -16.50
N ASP A 61 -30.23 -8.56 -17.62
CA ASP A 61 -29.49 -9.10 -18.78
C ASP A 61 -28.86 -8.04 -19.70
N GLY A 62 -28.11 -7.08 -19.14
CA GLY A 62 -27.53 -6.02 -19.96
C GLY A 62 -27.00 -4.80 -19.22
N VAL A 63 -26.35 -4.98 -18.07
CA VAL A 63 -25.46 -3.94 -17.53
C VAL A 63 -24.03 -4.40 -17.81
N ASP A 64 -23.39 -3.77 -18.79
CA ASP A 64 -22.01 -4.13 -19.15
C ASP A 64 -21.09 -3.88 -17.93
N PRO A 65 -20.10 -4.75 -17.62
CA PRO A 65 -19.23 -4.58 -16.46
C PRO A 65 -18.45 -3.25 -16.48
N GLU A 66 -18.33 -2.65 -17.66
CA GLU A 66 -17.71 -1.36 -17.96
C GLU A 66 -18.59 -0.19 -17.53
N ASP A 67 -19.92 -0.28 -17.66
CA ASP A 67 -20.87 0.73 -17.15
C ASP A 67 -20.89 0.79 -15.62
N ILE A 68 -20.78 -0.37 -14.96
CA ILE A 68 -20.64 -0.48 -13.50
C ILE A 68 -19.31 0.15 -13.04
N GLU A 69 -18.23 -0.07 -13.78
CA GLU A 69 -16.92 0.50 -13.45
C GLU A 69 -16.87 2.02 -13.70
N ALA A 70 -17.54 2.51 -14.76
CA ALA A 70 -17.67 3.93 -15.07
C ALA A 70 -18.54 4.69 -14.06
N ALA A 71 -19.63 4.10 -13.57
CA ALA A 71 -20.56 4.76 -12.65
C ALA A 71 -20.06 4.84 -11.20
N ILE A 72 -19.31 3.83 -10.73
CA ILE A 72 -18.93 3.69 -9.31
C ILE A 72 -17.41 3.88 -9.09
N GLY A 73 -16.61 3.74 -10.15
CA GLY A 73 -15.14 3.80 -10.10
C GLY A 73 -14.49 2.46 -9.71
N PRO A 74 -13.23 2.22 -10.10
CA PRO A 74 -12.61 0.89 -10.05
C PRO A 74 -12.49 0.31 -8.64
N GLU A 75 -12.18 1.13 -7.63
CA GLU A 75 -12.02 0.69 -6.24
C GLU A 75 -13.37 0.28 -5.61
N ALA A 76 -14.47 0.91 -6.02
CA ALA A 76 -15.81 0.57 -5.53
C ALA A 76 -16.43 -0.59 -6.33
N ALA A 77 -16.13 -0.70 -7.64
CA ALA A 77 -16.48 -1.85 -8.46
C ALA A 77 -15.84 -3.14 -7.92
N GLU A 78 -14.58 -3.10 -7.49
CA GLU A 78 -13.90 -4.23 -6.82
C GLU A 78 -14.59 -4.64 -5.51
N VAL A 79 -15.00 -3.67 -4.68
CA VAL A 79 -15.77 -3.93 -3.45
C VAL A 79 -17.16 -4.49 -3.73
N ALA A 80 -17.82 -4.07 -4.81
CA ALA A 80 -19.10 -4.60 -5.25
C ALA A 80 -18.99 -6.05 -5.76
N ARG A 81 -18.04 -6.33 -6.67
CA ARG A 81 -17.71 -7.67 -7.18
C ARG A 81 -17.45 -8.64 -6.03
N ARG A 82 -16.66 -8.22 -5.02
CA ARG A 82 -16.38 -9.00 -3.80
C ARG A 82 -17.61 -9.26 -2.92
N LYS A 83 -18.57 -8.33 -2.84
CA LYS A 83 -19.84 -8.54 -2.11
C LYS A 83 -20.82 -9.45 -2.83
N MET A 84 -20.74 -9.51 -4.16
CA MET A 84 -21.59 -10.35 -5.02
C MET A 84 -21.04 -11.77 -5.23
N GLY A 85 -19.92 -12.13 -4.59
CA GLY A 85 -19.29 -13.45 -4.77
C GLY A 85 -18.64 -13.66 -6.14
N LEU A 86 -18.60 -12.62 -6.98
CA LEU A 86 -17.99 -12.63 -8.30
C LEU A 86 -16.48 -12.37 -8.17
N GLU A 87 -15.75 -13.34 -7.60
CA GLU A 87 -14.29 -13.27 -7.54
C GLU A 87 -13.70 -13.42 -8.94
N SER A 88 -12.89 -12.44 -9.36
CA SER A 88 -12.03 -12.60 -10.53
C SER A 88 -11.08 -13.77 -10.29
N THR A 89 -11.15 -14.80 -11.11
CA THR A 89 -10.48 -16.10 -10.90
C THR A 89 -8.95 -16.05 -10.98
N SER A 90 -8.36 -14.92 -11.35
CA SER A 90 -6.92 -14.67 -11.32
C SER A 90 -6.46 -14.13 -9.97
N LYS A 91 -5.52 -14.81 -9.32
CA LYS A 91 -4.74 -14.23 -8.22
C LYS A 91 -3.96 -13.03 -8.77
N PRO A 92 -3.88 -11.89 -8.05
CA PRO A 92 -3.13 -10.73 -8.51
C PRO A 92 -1.65 -11.08 -8.69
N THR A 93 -1.01 -10.51 -9.71
CA THR A 93 0.40 -10.74 -9.99
C THR A 93 1.29 -10.13 -8.89
N VAL A 94 2.56 -10.53 -8.85
CA VAL A 94 3.54 -9.99 -7.90
C VAL A 94 3.61 -8.46 -8.01
N GLU A 95 3.66 -7.96 -9.25
CA GLU A 95 3.74 -6.55 -9.61
C GLU A 95 2.50 -5.79 -9.13
N GLN A 96 1.29 -6.34 -9.34
CA GLN A 96 0.04 -5.74 -8.88
C GLN A 96 -0.06 -5.63 -7.35
N VAL A 97 0.52 -6.57 -6.61
CA VAL A 97 0.55 -6.51 -5.14
C VAL A 97 1.62 -5.52 -4.64
N LEU A 98 2.76 -5.43 -5.32
CA LEU A 98 3.91 -4.63 -4.89
C LEU A 98 3.85 -3.16 -5.35
N VAL A 99 3.25 -2.87 -6.49
CA VAL A 99 3.23 -1.55 -7.15
C VAL A 99 1.81 -1.00 -7.25
N LYS A 100 1.64 0.29 -6.92
CA LYS A 100 0.37 0.99 -7.17
C LYS A 100 0.41 1.63 -8.55
N GLU A 101 -0.25 1.00 -9.52
CA GLU A 101 -0.08 1.39 -10.92
C GLU A 101 -0.51 2.83 -11.24
N LYS A 102 -1.71 3.23 -10.81
CA LYS A 102 -2.28 4.58 -11.04
C LYS A 102 -1.77 5.64 -10.04
N ALA A 103 -0.57 5.47 -9.47
CA ALA A 103 0.01 6.39 -8.47
C ALA A 103 1.16 7.25 -9.02
N PHE A 104 1.50 8.31 -8.28
CA PHE A 104 2.60 9.22 -8.62
C PHE A 104 3.94 8.48 -8.80
N SER A 105 4.65 8.77 -9.89
CA SER A 105 5.89 8.10 -10.30
C SER A 105 7.16 8.74 -9.76
N GLY A 106 7.14 10.01 -9.36
CA GLY A 106 8.35 10.73 -8.92
C GLY A 106 8.83 10.40 -7.50
N LEU A 107 9.88 11.10 -7.06
CA LEU A 107 10.47 10.94 -5.72
C LEU A 107 9.50 11.32 -4.59
N THR A 108 9.41 10.47 -3.57
CA THR A 108 8.56 10.69 -2.38
C THR A 108 9.36 10.83 -1.09
N LYS A 109 8.71 11.17 0.04
CA LYS A 109 9.38 11.37 1.35
C LYS A 109 10.05 10.10 1.90
N ALA A 110 9.59 8.93 1.47
CA ALA A 110 10.25 7.64 1.67
C ALA A 110 10.61 7.03 0.32
N VAL A 111 11.72 6.32 0.26
CA VAL A 111 12.20 5.52 -0.87
C VAL A 111 12.70 4.18 -0.34
N ALA A 112 12.63 3.12 -1.13
CA ALA A 112 13.31 1.85 -0.84
C ALA A 112 14.45 1.66 -1.82
N MET A 113 15.54 1.06 -1.35
CA MET A 113 16.72 0.75 -2.15
C MET A 113 17.11 -0.70 -1.90
N ASP A 114 17.61 -1.33 -2.96
CA ASP A 114 18.20 -2.66 -2.95
C ASP A 114 19.28 -2.70 -4.05
N CYS A 115 20.36 -3.45 -3.82
CA CYS A 115 21.52 -3.50 -4.72
C CYS A 115 21.90 -4.95 -5.02
N GLU A 116 22.22 -5.24 -6.29
CA GLU A 116 22.87 -6.50 -6.66
C GLU A 116 24.38 -6.36 -6.53
N MET A 117 25.04 -7.40 -6.00
CA MET A 117 26.50 -7.44 -5.83
C MET A 117 27.14 -8.61 -6.57
N ILE A 118 28.35 -8.39 -7.06
CA ILE A 118 29.21 -9.39 -7.72
C ILE A 118 30.51 -9.60 -6.93
N GLY A 119 31.12 -10.77 -7.12
CA GLY A 119 32.35 -11.20 -6.48
C GLY A 119 33.61 -10.65 -7.14
N VAL A 120 34.52 -10.14 -6.32
CA VAL A 120 35.88 -9.72 -6.69
C VAL A 120 36.91 -10.34 -5.75
N GLY A 121 38.19 -10.14 -6.05
CA GLY A 121 39.28 -10.75 -5.28
C GLY A 121 39.43 -12.26 -5.53
N PRO A 122 40.37 -12.93 -4.84
CA PRO A 122 40.55 -14.37 -4.88
C PRO A 122 39.22 -15.11 -4.63
N GLN A 123 38.85 -16.00 -5.55
CA GLN A 123 37.62 -16.83 -5.45
C GLN A 123 36.30 -16.04 -5.29
N GLY A 124 36.29 -14.73 -5.53
CA GLY A 124 35.09 -13.90 -5.39
C GLY A 124 34.68 -13.66 -3.93
N GLU A 125 35.62 -13.66 -2.99
CA GLU A 125 35.37 -13.48 -1.55
C GLU A 125 34.81 -12.10 -1.20
N ASP A 126 35.31 -11.04 -1.85
CA ASP A 126 34.85 -9.67 -1.67
C ASP A 126 33.66 -9.34 -2.58
N SER A 127 32.91 -8.29 -2.23
CA SER A 127 31.67 -7.93 -2.92
C SER A 127 31.63 -6.46 -3.30
N ILE A 128 31.43 -6.17 -4.59
CA ILE A 128 31.19 -4.81 -5.11
C ILE A 128 29.79 -4.71 -5.71
N VAL A 129 29.27 -3.49 -5.81
CA VAL A 129 27.98 -3.21 -6.44
C VAL A 129 28.02 -3.44 -7.95
N ALA A 130 26.94 -3.98 -8.51
CA ALA A 130 26.76 -4.18 -9.94
C ALA A 130 25.45 -3.61 -10.48
N ARG A 131 24.43 -3.45 -9.62
CA ARG A 131 23.17 -2.76 -9.95
C ARG A 131 22.62 -2.08 -8.70
N VAL A 132 22.02 -0.91 -8.85
CA VAL A 132 21.31 -0.19 -7.79
C VAL A 132 19.90 0.16 -8.25
N SER A 133 18.90 -0.32 -7.51
CA SER A 133 17.50 -0.02 -7.74
C SER A 133 16.93 0.82 -6.59
N ILE A 134 16.21 1.89 -6.91
CA ILE A 134 15.45 2.69 -5.94
C ILE A 134 14.01 2.86 -6.43
N VAL A 135 13.07 2.63 -5.51
CA VAL A 135 11.63 2.84 -5.75
C VAL A 135 11.03 3.84 -4.77
N ASN A 136 9.98 4.54 -5.20
CA ASN A 136 9.23 5.46 -4.35
C ASN A 136 8.24 4.72 -3.42
N GLN A 137 7.50 5.45 -2.58
CA GLN A 137 6.57 4.85 -1.60
C GLN A 137 5.38 4.07 -2.21
N PHE A 138 5.21 4.13 -3.53
CA PHE A 138 4.17 3.46 -4.29
C PHE A 138 4.70 2.26 -5.09
N GLY A 139 6.00 1.94 -4.97
CA GLY A 139 6.65 0.87 -5.73
C GLY A 139 7.10 1.27 -7.14
N LYS A 140 6.87 2.52 -7.57
CA LYS A 140 7.35 2.99 -8.87
C LYS A 140 8.86 3.17 -8.83
N CYS A 141 9.56 2.57 -9.80
CA CYS A 141 11.00 2.72 -9.96
C CYS A 141 11.33 4.19 -10.32
N VAL A 142 12.26 4.77 -9.58
CA VAL A 142 12.75 6.15 -9.75
C VAL A 142 14.22 6.20 -10.13
N TYR A 143 14.92 5.08 -10.00
CA TYR A 143 16.33 4.90 -10.34
C TYR A 143 16.60 3.41 -10.50
N ASP A 144 17.15 3.01 -11.63
CA ASP A 144 17.67 1.66 -11.87
C ASP A 144 18.86 1.79 -12.80
N LYS A 145 20.05 1.43 -12.31
CA LYS A 145 21.29 1.55 -13.06
C LYS A 145 22.24 0.40 -12.75
N TYR A 146 22.83 -0.15 -13.79
CA TYR A 146 24.00 -1.01 -13.69
C TYR A 146 25.25 -0.17 -13.40
N VAL A 147 26.20 -0.77 -12.67
CA VAL A 147 27.43 -0.12 -12.23
C VAL A 147 28.62 -0.81 -12.89
N LYS A 148 29.54 0.01 -13.40
CA LYS A 148 30.81 -0.47 -13.94
C LYS A 148 31.74 -0.93 -12.82
N PRO A 149 32.25 -2.18 -12.85
CA PRO A 149 33.13 -2.72 -11.82
C PRO A 149 34.39 -1.88 -11.64
N THR A 150 34.72 -1.58 -10.39
CA THR A 150 35.98 -0.90 -10.01
C THR A 150 37.18 -1.84 -10.00
N GLU A 151 36.92 -3.15 -9.97
CA GLU A 151 37.91 -4.21 -9.85
C GLU A 151 37.61 -5.37 -10.81
N LYS A 152 38.56 -6.29 -10.96
CA LYS A 152 38.38 -7.48 -11.80
C LYS A 152 37.36 -8.42 -11.15
N VAL A 153 36.19 -8.53 -11.78
CA VAL A 153 35.16 -9.51 -11.42
C VAL A 153 35.71 -10.92 -11.56
N THR A 154 35.58 -11.72 -10.51
CA THR A 154 35.99 -13.13 -10.45
C THR A 154 34.79 -14.08 -10.35
N ASP A 155 33.65 -13.61 -9.84
CA ASP A 155 32.38 -14.32 -9.85
C ASP A 155 31.23 -13.33 -10.04
N TYR A 156 30.31 -13.59 -10.98
CA TYR A 156 29.12 -12.75 -11.17
C TYR A 156 27.97 -13.12 -10.23
N ARG A 157 28.04 -14.28 -9.54
CA ARG A 157 27.00 -14.81 -8.65
C ARG A 157 25.63 -14.88 -9.34
N THR A 158 25.63 -15.10 -10.65
CA THR A 158 24.51 -14.85 -11.56
C THR A 158 23.22 -15.56 -11.17
N GLU A 159 23.30 -16.79 -10.65
CA GLU A 159 22.16 -17.57 -10.15
C GLU A 159 21.40 -16.87 -9.00
N VAL A 160 22.08 -15.98 -8.28
CA VAL A 160 21.52 -15.16 -7.21
C VAL A 160 21.29 -13.73 -7.69
N SER A 161 22.30 -13.06 -8.24
CA SER A 161 22.29 -11.62 -8.53
C SER A 161 21.56 -11.23 -9.82
N GLY A 162 21.32 -12.19 -10.72
CA GLY A 162 20.86 -11.96 -12.09
C GLY A 162 21.86 -11.24 -13.02
N ILE A 163 23.02 -10.79 -12.50
CA ILE A 163 23.95 -9.96 -13.28
C ILE A 163 24.74 -10.80 -14.28
N ARG A 164 24.85 -10.28 -15.51
CA ARG A 164 25.70 -10.81 -16.58
C ARG A 164 26.87 -9.86 -16.92
N PRO A 165 27.96 -10.35 -17.55
CA PRO A 165 29.09 -9.51 -17.97
C PRO A 165 28.71 -8.37 -18.94
N GLU A 166 27.68 -8.55 -19.76
CA GLU A 166 27.16 -7.56 -20.69
C GLU A 166 26.44 -6.39 -20.02
N ASP A 167 25.87 -6.60 -18.83
CA ASP A 167 25.21 -5.56 -18.04
C ASP A 167 26.26 -4.60 -17.47
N THR A 168 27.29 -5.16 -16.83
CA THR A 168 28.36 -4.41 -16.17
C THR A 168 29.25 -3.65 -17.17
N LYS A 169 29.41 -4.15 -18.41
CA LYS A 169 30.07 -3.43 -19.52
C LYS A 169 29.34 -2.16 -19.94
N LYS A 170 28.02 -2.10 -19.74
CA LYS A 170 27.16 -0.94 -20.04
C LYS A 170 26.87 -0.08 -18.81
N GLY A 171 27.37 -0.49 -17.63
CA GLY A 171 27.16 0.22 -16.38
C GLY A 171 27.82 1.61 -16.35
N GLU A 172 27.27 2.50 -15.55
CA GLU A 172 27.86 3.83 -15.32
C GLU A 172 28.96 3.76 -14.26
N ASP A 173 29.88 4.73 -14.27
CA ASP A 173 31.00 4.76 -13.32
C ASP A 173 30.52 4.89 -11.87
N PHE A 174 31.06 4.05 -10.98
CA PHE A 174 30.67 3.94 -9.56
C PHE A 174 30.54 5.30 -8.84
N LYS A 175 31.46 6.24 -9.06
CA LYS A 175 31.44 7.56 -8.41
C LYS A 175 30.18 8.36 -8.76
N LYS A 176 29.74 8.32 -10.02
CA LYS A 176 28.53 9.01 -10.48
C LYS A 176 27.29 8.36 -9.85
N ILE A 177 27.23 7.03 -9.84
CA ILE A 177 26.16 6.27 -9.18
C ILE A 177 26.09 6.63 -7.69
N GLN A 178 27.23 6.68 -6.99
CA GLN A 178 27.32 7.03 -5.58
C GLN A 178 26.79 8.44 -5.30
N GLU A 179 27.17 9.43 -6.12
CA GLU A 179 26.71 10.82 -6.00
C GLU A 179 25.19 10.95 -6.23
N GLU A 180 24.67 10.35 -7.31
CA GLU A 180 23.25 10.35 -7.65
C GLU A 180 22.39 9.66 -6.57
N VAL A 181 22.83 8.50 -6.07
CA VAL A 181 22.16 7.78 -4.98
C VAL A 181 22.20 8.59 -3.68
N ALA A 182 23.34 9.20 -3.33
CA ALA A 182 23.43 10.05 -2.15
C ALA A 182 22.43 11.21 -2.18
N ASP A 183 22.24 11.85 -3.33
CA ASP A 183 21.26 12.93 -3.53
C ASP A 183 19.81 12.46 -3.51
N ILE A 184 19.52 11.28 -4.06
CA ILE A 184 18.21 10.64 -3.92
C ILE A 184 17.93 10.32 -2.45
N LEU A 185 18.89 9.79 -1.69
CA LEU A 185 18.71 9.47 -0.27
C LEU A 185 18.67 10.71 0.64
N ARG A 186 19.25 11.83 0.19
CA ARG A 186 19.39 13.09 0.96
C ARG A 186 18.04 13.54 1.54
N GLY A 187 17.95 13.55 2.86
CA GLY A 187 16.77 14.03 3.59
C GLY A 187 15.57 13.06 3.65
N ARG A 188 15.54 11.96 2.89
CA ARG A 188 14.41 11.02 2.80
C ARG A 188 14.46 9.92 3.87
N ILE A 189 13.37 9.18 4.02
CA ILE A 189 13.35 7.91 4.77
C ILE A 189 13.82 6.80 3.82
N LEU A 190 14.87 6.08 4.21
CA LEU A 190 15.39 4.92 3.47
C LEU A 190 14.78 3.63 4.03
N VAL A 191 14.09 2.88 3.18
CA VAL A 191 13.55 1.55 3.44
C VAL A 191 14.43 0.50 2.75
N GLY A 192 14.53 -0.71 3.28
CA GLY A 192 15.22 -1.83 2.61
C GLY A 192 15.16 -3.11 3.43
N HIS A 193 15.86 -4.16 2.99
CA HIS A 193 15.99 -5.41 3.73
C HIS A 193 17.47 -5.67 4.03
N ALA A 194 17.88 -5.60 5.30
CA ALA A 194 19.30 -5.63 5.66
C ALA A 194 20.14 -4.52 4.98
N VAL A 195 19.55 -3.35 4.78
CA VAL A 195 20.08 -2.19 4.00
C VAL A 195 21.47 -1.67 4.42
N HIS A 196 22.00 -2.12 5.56
CA HIS A 196 23.39 -1.88 5.95
C HIS A 196 24.42 -2.50 4.98
N ASN A 197 24.05 -3.56 4.26
CA ASN A 197 24.93 -4.20 3.28
C ASN A 197 25.10 -3.28 2.07
N ASP A 198 23.99 -2.80 1.52
CA ASP A 198 23.87 -1.87 0.38
C ASP A 198 24.58 -0.55 0.66
N LEU A 199 24.34 0.03 1.83
CA LEU A 199 25.02 1.25 2.27
C LEU A 199 26.53 1.05 2.39
N LYS A 200 26.99 -0.11 2.88
CA LYS A 200 28.43 -0.43 2.99
C LYS A 200 29.09 -0.51 1.61
N ILE A 201 28.51 -1.25 0.66
CA ILE A 201 29.08 -1.41 -0.69
C ILE A 201 28.98 -0.16 -1.58
N LEU A 202 28.08 0.77 -1.24
CA LEU A 202 28.05 2.11 -1.82
C LEU A 202 28.97 3.11 -1.12
N PHE A 203 29.62 2.74 -0.01
CA PHE A 203 30.33 3.65 0.91
C PHE A 203 29.49 4.87 1.33
N LEU A 204 28.19 4.66 1.57
CA LEU A 204 27.24 5.70 1.98
C LEU A 204 26.76 5.48 3.41
N ASP A 205 26.54 6.59 4.11
CA ASP A 205 25.91 6.61 5.42
C ASP A 205 24.47 7.15 5.33
N HIS A 206 23.59 6.66 6.19
CA HIS A 206 22.23 7.20 6.32
C HIS A 206 21.83 7.38 7.79
N PRO A 207 21.20 8.51 8.19
CA PRO A 207 20.83 8.73 9.58
C PRO A 207 19.98 7.59 10.14
N LYS A 208 20.44 6.95 11.24
CA LYS A 208 19.76 5.81 11.87
C LYS A 208 18.26 6.06 12.15
N LYS A 209 17.89 7.31 12.48
CA LYS A 209 16.49 7.76 12.68
C LYS A 209 15.64 7.83 11.41
N LYS A 210 16.22 7.66 10.22
CA LYS A 210 15.57 7.64 8.90
C LYS A 210 15.66 6.28 8.18
N ILE A 211 16.39 5.30 8.71
CA ILE A 211 16.42 3.92 8.19
C ILE A 211 15.18 3.13 8.66
N ARG A 212 14.57 2.35 7.75
CA ARG A 212 13.44 1.41 7.91
C ARG A 212 13.86 0.04 7.37
N ASP A 213 14.71 -0.64 8.12
CA ASP A 213 15.20 -1.97 7.77
C ASP A 213 14.19 -3.05 8.18
N THR A 214 13.61 -3.71 7.17
CA THR A 214 12.57 -4.74 7.35
C THR A 214 13.11 -6.01 8.03
N GLN A 215 14.38 -6.40 7.80
CA GLN A 215 14.99 -7.54 8.49
C GLN A 215 15.13 -7.26 10.00
N ARG A 216 15.30 -6.00 10.40
CA ARG A 216 15.53 -5.59 11.79
C ARG A 216 14.25 -5.21 12.56
N TYR A 217 13.12 -5.07 11.89
CA TYR A 217 11.86 -4.63 12.53
C TYR A 217 11.31 -5.71 13.47
N LYS A 218 11.24 -5.42 14.79
CA LYS A 218 10.86 -6.39 15.83
C LYS A 218 9.49 -7.07 15.58
N PRO A 219 8.41 -6.35 15.19
CA PRO A 219 7.12 -6.99 14.91
C PRO A 219 7.17 -8.02 13.77
N PHE A 220 7.98 -7.81 12.74
CA PHE A 220 8.16 -8.81 11.68
C PHE A 220 8.83 -10.08 12.21
N LYS A 221 9.93 -9.94 12.96
CA LYS A 221 10.62 -11.08 13.62
C LYS A 221 9.67 -11.91 14.48
N GLN A 222 8.78 -11.25 15.22
CA GLN A 222 7.76 -11.89 16.06
C GLN A 222 6.69 -12.60 15.21
N LYS A 223 6.13 -11.92 14.20
CA LYS A 223 5.08 -12.47 13.31
C LYS A 223 5.55 -13.73 12.57
N VAL A 224 6.78 -13.76 12.07
CA VAL A 224 7.32 -14.94 11.34
C VAL A 224 8.22 -15.85 12.20
N LYS A 225 8.27 -15.61 13.53
CA LYS A 225 9.03 -16.39 14.51
C LYS A 225 10.50 -16.65 14.13
N SER A 226 11.18 -15.64 13.55
CA SER A 226 12.59 -15.75 13.12
C SER A 226 13.43 -14.57 13.60
N GLY A 227 14.64 -14.87 14.10
CA GLY A 227 15.61 -13.86 14.55
C GLY A 227 16.24 -13.05 13.41
N ARG A 228 16.31 -13.60 12.20
CA ARG A 228 16.84 -12.98 10.97
C ARG A 228 15.98 -13.45 9.77
N PRO A 229 14.75 -12.93 9.61
CA PRO A 229 13.86 -13.38 8.54
C PRO A 229 14.39 -12.90 7.18
N SER A 230 14.32 -13.75 6.16
CA SER A 230 14.60 -13.36 4.76
C SER A 230 13.46 -12.53 4.18
N LEU A 231 13.74 -11.76 3.13
CA LEU A 231 12.73 -10.98 2.42
C LEU A 231 11.62 -11.89 1.87
N LYS A 232 12.00 -13.00 1.20
CA LYS A 232 11.12 -14.08 0.74
C LYS A 232 10.15 -14.58 1.83
N LEU A 233 10.64 -14.86 3.04
CA LEU A 233 9.79 -15.32 4.16
C LEU A 233 8.81 -14.23 4.62
N LEU A 234 9.25 -12.97 4.67
CA LEU A 234 8.37 -11.85 5.05
C LEU A 234 7.27 -11.64 4.00
N CYS A 235 7.60 -11.66 2.72
CA CYS A 235 6.64 -11.51 1.63
C CYS A 235 5.63 -12.65 1.60
N GLU A 236 6.07 -13.90 1.73
CA GLU A 236 5.18 -15.06 1.73
C GLU A 236 4.22 -15.01 2.93
N LYS A 237 4.70 -14.67 4.13
CA LYS A 237 3.87 -14.68 5.36
C LYS A 237 3.02 -13.43 5.58
N LEU A 238 3.42 -12.26 5.04
CA LEU A 238 2.78 -10.97 5.36
C LEU A 238 2.11 -10.30 4.16
N LEU A 239 2.56 -10.61 2.94
CA LEU A 239 1.98 -10.10 1.68
C LEU A 239 1.26 -11.21 0.88
N ASN A 240 1.42 -12.48 1.27
CA ASN A 240 0.93 -13.66 0.55
C ASN A 240 1.47 -13.76 -0.89
N VAL A 241 2.71 -13.28 -1.10
CA VAL A 241 3.39 -13.20 -2.40
C VAL A 241 4.75 -13.88 -2.33
N LYS A 242 5.10 -14.62 -3.38
CA LYS A 242 6.43 -15.23 -3.54
C LYS A 242 7.30 -14.32 -4.40
N VAL A 243 8.37 -13.80 -3.79
CA VAL A 243 9.49 -13.10 -4.47
C VAL A 243 10.72 -14.01 -4.45
N GLN A 244 11.77 -13.65 -5.21
CA GLN A 244 13.03 -14.41 -5.26
C GLN A 244 12.78 -15.90 -5.60
N THR A 245 11.98 -16.15 -6.64
CA THR A 245 11.64 -17.51 -7.14
C THR A 245 12.71 -18.06 -8.09
N SER A 246 13.52 -17.18 -8.65
CA SER A 246 14.62 -17.39 -9.59
C SER A 246 15.79 -16.49 -9.14
N GLU A 247 16.66 -16.09 -10.10
CA GLU A 247 17.56 -14.93 -9.96
C GLU A 247 16.83 -13.73 -9.35
N HIS A 248 17.54 -12.95 -8.53
CA HIS A 248 17.00 -11.77 -7.86
C HIS A 248 16.79 -10.62 -8.85
N CYS A 249 15.98 -9.67 -8.39
CA CYS A 249 15.74 -8.43 -9.09
C CYS A 249 15.58 -7.31 -8.06
N SER A 250 16.65 -6.55 -7.84
CA SER A 250 16.68 -5.41 -6.92
C SER A 250 15.51 -4.42 -7.07
N ILE A 251 14.88 -4.29 -8.24
CA ILE A 251 13.60 -3.54 -8.35
C ILE A 251 12.51 -4.23 -7.54
N GLN A 252 12.26 -5.52 -7.79
CA GLN A 252 11.23 -6.31 -7.09
C GLN A 252 11.52 -6.39 -5.59
N ASP A 253 12.78 -6.53 -5.20
CA ASP A 253 13.18 -6.63 -3.79
C ASP A 253 13.08 -5.28 -3.06
N ALA A 254 13.44 -4.16 -3.69
CA ALA A 254 13.16 -2.82 -3.18
C ALA A 254 11.64 -2.54 -3.07
N GLN A 255 10.85 -2.96 -4.06
CA GLN A 255 9.38 -2.88 -4.03
C GLN A 255 8.79 -3.72 -2.90
N ALA A 256 9.28 -4.95 -2.69
CA ALA A 256 8.87 -5.83 -1.62
C ALA A 256 9.19 -5.23 -0.23
N ALA A 257 10.40 -4.71 -0.04
CA ALA A 257 10.78 -4.00 1.18
C ALA A 257 9.93 -2.75 1.42
N MET A 258 9.64 -1.96 0.38
CA MET A 258 8.72 -0.83 0.47
C MET A 258 7.31 -1.30 0.85
N ARG A 259 6.79 -2.34 0.23
CA ARG A 259 5.43 -2.84 0.47
C ARG A 259 5.27 -3.32 1.91
N LEU A 260 6.23 -4.07 2.43
CA LEU A 260 6.32 -4.44 3.84
C LEU A 260 6.32 -3.21 4.77
N TYR A 261 7.13 -2.19 4.48
CA TYR A 261 7.08 -0.95 5.26
C TYR A 261 5.72 -0.25 5.17
N THR A 262 5.10 -0.15 3.99
CA THR A 262 3.79 0.51 3.84
C THR A 262 2.68 -0.18 4.63
N LEU A 263 2.72 -1.51 4.74
CA LEU A 263 1.79 -2.32 5.53
C LEU A 263 1.80 -1.91 7.02
N GLU A 264 2.98 -1.64 7.57
CA GLU A 264 3.17 -1.32 9.00
C GLU A 264 3.43 0.18 9.29
N LYS A 265 3.47 1.03 8.26
CA LYS A 265 3.94 2.43 8.31
C LYS A 265 3.33 3.23 9.47
N LYS A 266 2.03 3.08 9.73
CA LYS A 266 1.34 3.78 10.83
C LYS A 266 1.93 3.39 12.21
N GLN A 267 2.15 2.10 12.45
CA GLN A 267 2.67 1.59 13.72
C GLN A 267 4.18 1.87 13.83
N TRP A 268 4.92 1.65 12.74
CA TRP A 268 6.37 1.84 12.68
C TRP A 268 6.75 3.31 12.96
N GLU A 269 6.13 4.27 12.25
CA GLU A 269 6.45 5.68 12.44
C GLU A 269 6.00 6.21 13.81
N ALA A 270 4.90 5.70 14.38
CA ALA A 270 4.53 6.01 15.76
C ALA A 270 5.60 5.50 16.76
N ALA A 271 6.03 4.25 16.64
CA ALA A 271 7.04 3.65 17.51
C ALA A 271 8.43 4.31 17.40
N ILE A 272 8.75 4.93 16.25
CA ILE A 272 9.97 5.76 16.10
C ILE A 272 9.77 7.12 16.79
N LYS A 273 8.64 7.79 16.59
CA LYS A 273 8.34 9.10 17.22
C LYS A 273 8.39 9.03 18.74
N GLU A 274 7.77 8.01 19.35
CA GLU A 274 7.80 7.84 20.81
C GLU A 274 9.23 7.68 21.36
N LYS A 275 10.10 6.92 20.68
CA LYS A 275 11.51 6.78 21.07
C LYS A 275 12.34 8.05 20.92
N THR A 276 11.89 9.00 20.09
CA THR A 276 12.57 10.29 19.89
C THR A 276 12.05 11.41 20.78
N LYS A 277 10.98 11.19 21.55
CA LYS A 277 10.56 12.17 22.56
C LYS A 277 11.64 12.24 23.65
N PRO A 278 12.04 13.45 24.11
CA PRO A 278 12.85 13.54 25.31
C PRO A 278 12.08 12.93 26.48
N LYS A 279 12.74 12.10 27.28
CA LYS A 279 12.18 11.70 28.57
C LYS A 279 11.98 12.97 29.38
N LYS A 280 10.75 13.25 29.82
CA LYS A 280 10.55 14.24 30.87
C LYS A 280 11.26 13.69 32.10
N ASN A 281 12.20 14.46 32.65
CA ASN A 281 12.73 14.17 33.97
C ASN A 281 11.58 14.42 34.95
N GLU A 282 11.02 13.35 35.51
CA GLU A 282 10.17 13.45 36.68
C GLU A 282 11.09 13.85 37.84
N THR A 283 11.00 15.13 38.22
CA THR A 283 11.68 15.66 39.40
C THR A 283 10.90 15.17 40.62
N LEU A 284 11.55 14.34 41.44
CA LEU A 284 11.09 13.94 42.78
C LEU A 284 11.22 15.11 43.76
#